data_AF-A0AAV6DLU1-F1
#
_entry.id   AF-A0AAV6DLU1-F1
#
_cell.length_a   1.000
_cell.length_b   1.000
_cell.length_c   1.000
_cell.angle_alpha   90.00
_cell.angle_beta   90.00
_cell.angle_gamma   90.00
#
_symmetry.space_group_name_H-M   'P 1'
#
loop_
_entity.id
_entity.type
_entity.pdbx_description
1 polymer ?
#
loop_
_entity_poly.entity_id
_entity_poly.type
_entity_poly.pdbx_seq_one_letter_code
_entity_poly.pdbx_strand_id
1 'polypeptide(L)'
;MPIEPGRLVVREVPLVIPRWPAGMKPLRVAAIADVHTGAPHITLDRLREVVARTNAARPDLVVLLGDYVVHGVVGGRLVPPEPTAAVLRDLRAPLGVLAVLGNHDWWYDGARVGRALTDAGIPVLDDEAVALRTPGGLLWVAGVGDPWTRPASIGRALAAVPAGAPVIVLTHTIVEVR
;
A
#
# COMPACT_ATOMS: atom_id res chain seq x y z
N MET A 1 -24.12 2.54 -5.95
CA MET A 1 -22.76 2.88 -6.40
C MET A 1 -22.19 3.83 -5.36
N PRO A 2 -21.18 3.43 -4.58
CA PRO A 2 -20.53 4.34 -3.64
C PRO A 2 -19.92 5.51 -4.41
N ILE A 3 -19.99 6.72 -3.84
CA ILE A 3 -19.35 7.93 -4.37
C ILE A 3 -18.10 8.15 -3.53
N GLU A 4 -16.94 8.27 -4.18
CA GLU A 4 -15.69 8.57 -3.50
C GLU A 4 -15.79 9.89 -2.71
N PRO A 5 -15.37 9.94 -1.44
CA PRO A 5 -15.50 11.12 -0.62
C PRO A 5 -14.58 12.24 -1.14
N GLY A 6 -15.15 13.42 -1.40
CA GLY A 6 -14.39 14.61 -1.81
C GLY A 6 -13.49 15.22 -0.71
N ARG A 7 -13.40 14.60 0.48
CA ARG A 7 -12.65 15.13 1.63
C ARG A 7 -11.46 14.25 1.98
N LEU A 8 -10.27 14.83 1.89
CA LEU A 8 -9.02 14.22 2.33
C LEU A 8 -8.81 14.52 3.81
N VAL A 9 -8.85 13.47 4.63
CA VAL A 9 -8.63 13.52 6.07
C VAL A 9 -7.40 12.70 6.41
N VAL A 10 -6.47 13.28 7.17
CA VAL A 10 -5.38 12.52 7.78
C VAL A 10 -5.85 12.06 9.15
N ARG A 11 -5.84 10.75 9.39
CA ARG A 11 -6.18 10.16 10.68
C ARG A 11 -4.92 9.51 11.26
N GLU A 12 -4.52 9.95 12.44
CA GLU A 12 -3.46 9.29 13.20
C GLU A 12 -4.10 8.29 14.17
N VAL A 13 -3.64 7.04 14.14
CA VAL A 13 -4.10 5.96 15.03
C VAL A 13 -2.89 5.41 15.77
N PRO A 14 -2.76 5.62 17.09
CA PRO A 14 -1.70 4.99 17.87
C PRO A 14 -2.00 3.50 18.05
N LEU A 15 -1.05 2.65 17.69
CA LEU A 15 -1.13 1.20 17.90
C LEU A 15 -0.10 0.79 18.95
N VAL A 16 -0.58 0.14 20.02
CA VAL A 16 0.30 -0.46 21.04
C VAL A 16 0.45 -1.94 20.70
N ILE A 17 1.63 -2.33 20.27
CA ILE A 17 1.95 -3.73 19.94
C ILE A 17 2.68 -4.35 21.14
N PRO A 18 2.07 -5.28 21.91
CA PRO A 18 2.66 -5.80 23.15
C PRO A 18 4.03 -6.47 22.97
N ARG A 19 4.29 -7.01 21.77
CA ARG A 19 5.56 -7.68 21.41
C ARG A 19 6.41 -6.84 20.45
N TRP A 20 6.24 -5.51 20.46
CA TRP A 20 7.15 -4.64 19.72
C TRP A 20 8.58 -4.81 20.23
N PRO A 21 9.59 -4.99 19.37
CA PRO A 21 10.97 -5.21 19.82
C PRO A 21 11.45 -4.06 20.70
N ALA A 22 11.93 -4.36 21.91
CA ALA A 22 12.32 -3.33 22.89
C ALA A 22 13.43 -2.38 22.39
N GLY A 23 14.27 -2.83 21.45
CA GLY A 23 15.31 -2.01 20.80
C GLY A 23 14.83 -1.17 19.62
N MET A 24 13.57 -1.34 19.17
CA MET A 24 13.02 -0.66 18.01
C MET A 24 12.18 0.55 18.45
N LYS A 25 12.53 1.72 17.93
CA LYS A 25 11.75 2.95 18.16
C LYS A 25 10.31 2.78 17.63
N PRO A 26 9.33 3.54 18.15
CA PRO A 26 8.02 3.63 17.53
C PRO A 26 8.17 4.03 16.05
N LEU A 27 7.41 3.36 15.18
CA LEU A 27 7.38 3.66 13.76
C LEU A 27 6.12 4.44 13.40
N ARG A 28 6.28 5.45 12.56
CA ARG A 28 5.18 6.13 11.89
C ARG A 28 5.01 5.51 10.50
N VAL A 29 3.94 4.75 10.31
CA VAL A 29 3.60 4.14 9.02
C VAL A 29 2.46 4.94 8.38
N ALA A 30 2.66 5.41 7.16
CA ALA A 30 1.57 5.96 6.36
C ALA A 30 0.95 4.84 5.53
N ALA A 31 -0.35 4.59 5.72
CA ALA A 31 -1.11 3.64 4.92
C ALA A 31 -2.01 4.41 3.95
N ILE A 32 -1.90 4.09 2.66
CA ILE A 32 -2.73 4.64 1.59
C ILE A 32 -3.35 3.45 0.86
N ALA A 33 -4.66 3.49 0.63
CA ALA A 33 -5.42 2.42 -0.02
C ALA A 33 -6.53 3.05 -0.88
N ASP A 34 -7.06 2.28 -1.83
CA ASP A 34 -8.33 2.57 -2.51
C ASP A 34 -8.36 3.98 -3.15
N VAL A 35 -7.24 4.40 -3.74
CA VAL A 35 -7.16 5.73 -4.35
C VAL A 35 -7.99 5.82 -5.63
N HIS A 36 -8.26 4.70 -6.31
CA HIS A 36 -9.17 4.64 -7.46
C HIS A 36 -9.00 5.81 -8.45
N THR A 37 -7.77 6.05 -8.89
CA THR A 37 -7.44 7.25 -9.68
C THR A 37 -8.29 7.32 -10.94
N GLY A 38 -8.97 8.45 -11.14
CA GLY A 38 -9.95 8.64 -12.20
C GLY A 38 -11.40 8.49 -11.76
N ALA A 39 -11.67 8.04 -10.54
CA ALA A 39 -13.00 8.09 -9.94
C ALA A 39 -13.46 9.55 -9.75
N PRO A 40 -14.79 9.81 -9.61
CA PRO A 40 -15.29 11.14 -9.30
C PRO A 40 -14.50 11.76 -8.13
N HIS A 41 -14.02 12.99 -8.31
CA HIS A 41 -13.21 13.74 -7.34
C HIS A 41 -11.79 13.22 -7.07
N ILE A 42 -11.36 12.09 -7.65
CA ILE A 42 -10.00 11.57 -7.49
C ILE A 42 -9.18 11.77 -8.77
N THR A 43 -8.85 13.03 -9.05
CA THR A 43 -7.96 13.41 -10.15
C THR A 43 -6.50 13.14 -9.79
N LEU A 44 -5.61 13.20 -10.78
CA LEU A 44 -4.16 13.16 -10.53
C LEU A 44 -3.69 14.31 -9.63
N ASP A 45 -4.32 15.49 -9.71
CA ASP A 45 -4.02 16.60 -8.79
C ASP A 45 -4.42 16.28 -7.36
N ARG A 46 -5.56 15.60 -7.18
CA ARG A 46 -5.96 15.13 -5.85
C ARG A 46 -4.99 14.08 -5.32
N LEU A 47 -4.52 13.16 -6.16
CA LEU A 47 -3.50 12.20 -5.79
C LEU A 47 -2.18 12.88 -5.40
N ARG A 48 -1.77 13.94 -6.12
CA ARG A 48 -0.60 14.76 -5.75
C ARG A 48 -0.77 15.40 -4.37
N GLU A 49 -1.98 15.85 -4.02
CA GLU A 49 -2.27 16.37 -2.69
C GLU A 49 -2.14 15.27 -1.61
N VAL A 50 -2.60 14.04 -1.89
CA VAL A 50 -2.39 12.89 -1.00
C VAL A 50 -0.90 12.65 -0.78
N VAL A 51 -0.09 12.61 -1.85
CA VAL A 51 1.37 12.45 -1.76
C VAL A 51 2.01 13.56 -0.94
N ALA A 52 1.63 14.82 -1.19
CA ALA A 52 2.16 15.97 -0.46
C ALA A 52 1.85 15.89 1.04
N ARG A 53 0.60 15.55 1.42
CA ARG A 53 0.21 15.42 2.82
C ARG A 53 0.88 14.22 3.50
N THR A 54 1.02 13.10 2.79
CA THR A 54 1.74 11.93 3.30
C THR A 54 3.20 12.27 3.60
N ASN A 55 3.89 12.92 2.67
CA ASN A 55 5.28 13.34 2.87
C ASN A 55 5.40 14.35 4.03
N ALA A 56 4.45 15.28 4.18
CA ALA A 56 4.42 16.25 5.27
C ALA A 56 4.23 15.58 6.66
N ALA A 57 3.58 14.42 6.71
CA ALA A 57 3.44 13.63 7.94
C ALA A 57 4.75 12.96 8.38
N ARG A 58 5.79 12.97 7.53
CA ARG A 58 7.12 12.39 7.74
C ARG A 58 7.07 10.93 8.23
N PRO A 59 6.46 10.01 7.46
CA PRO A 59 6.43 8.61 7.81
C PRO A 59 7.83 7.98 7.73
N ASP A 60 8.06 6.98 8.56
CA ASP A 60 9.24 6.11 8.48
C ASP A 60 9.09 5.10 7.34
N LEU A 61 7.85 4.66 7.05
CA LEU A 61 7.48 3.70 6.02
C LEU A 61 6.15 4.14 5.37
N VAL A 62 6.06 4.06 4.04
CA VAL A 62 4.77 4.17 3.33
C VAL A 62 4.35 2.80 2.83
N VAL A 63 3.11 2.42 3.10
CA VAL A 63 2.50 1.20 2.56
C VAL A 63 1.31 1.57 1.69
N LEU A 64 1.33 1.07 0.46
CA LEU A 64 0.27 1.20 -0.52
C LEU A 64 -0.51 -0.12 -0.55
N LEU A 65 -1.78 -0.06 -0.17
CA LEU A 65 -2.56 -1.25 0.16
C LEU A 65 -3.47 -1.71 -0.97
N GLY A 66 -3.25 -1.29 -2.21
CA GLY A 66 -4.02 -1.73 -3.39
C GLY A 66 -5.10 -0.74 -3.83
N ASP A 67 -5.72 -1.08 -4.96
CA ASP A 67 -6.83 -0.36 -5.61
C ASP A 67 -6.44 1.04 -6.09
N TYR A 68 -5.42 1.08 -6.94
CA TYR A 68 -4.88 2.31 -7.52
C TYR A 68 -5.68 2.83 -8.72
N VAL A 69 -6.26 1.90 -9.46
CA VAL A 69 -7.04 2.18 -10.68
C VAL A 69 -8.53 1.93 -10.45
N VAL A 70 -9.35 2.46 -11.35
CA VAL A 70 -10.81 2.24 -11.34
C VAL A 70 -11.32 1.83 -12.71
N HIS A 71 -12.29 0.93 -12.69
CA HIS A 71 -12.99 0.39 -13.86
C HIS A 71 -14.18 1.27 -14.22
N GLY A 72 -13.92 2.40 -14.89
CA GLY A 72 -14.95 3.23 -15.52
C GLY A 72 -16.21 3.46 -14.68
N VAL A 73 -16.16 4.41 -13.74
CA VAL A 73 -17.29 4.78 -12.89
C VAL A 73 -18.05 5.98 -13.46
N VAL A 74 -19.37 6.06 -13.23
CA VAL A 74 -20.20 7.17 -13.70
C VAL A 74 -19.67 8.49 -13.12
N GLY A 75 -19.37 9.45 -14.00
CA GLY A 75 -18.77 10.74 -13.62
C GLY A 75 -17.26 10.69 -13.39
N GLY A 76 -16.62 9.54 -13.56
CA GLY A 76 -15.17 9.38 -13.59
C GLY A 76 -14.60 9.33 -15.01
N ARG A 77 -13.27 9.23 -15.09
CA ARG A 77 -12.51 9.05 -16.32
C ARG A 77 -11.53 7.92 -16.11
N LEU A 78 -11.42 7.02 -17.09
CA LEU A 78 -10.37 6.01 -17.05
C LEU A 78 -8.98 6.68 -17.10
N VAL A 79 -8.15 6.37 -16.11
CA VAL A 79 -6.74 6.78 -16.05
C VAL A 79 -5.91 5.50 -16.15
N PRO A 80 -5.00 5.37 -17.13
CA PRO A 80 -4.05 4.26 -17.17
C PRO A 80 -3.20 4.21 -15.88
N PRO A 81 -2.61 3.06 -15.53
CA PRO A 81 -1.84 2.94 -14.30
C PRO A 81 -0.57 3.81 -14.27
N GLU A 82 0.03 4.12 -15.41
CA GLU A 82 1.33 4.79 -15.47
C GLU A 82 1.30 6.23 -14.92
N PRO A 83 0.33 7.10 -15.27
CA PRO A 83 0.17 8.40 -14.62
C PRO A 83 -0.01 8.33 -13.09
N THR A 84 -0.75 7.33 -12.61
CA THR A 84 -0.96 7.11 -11.16
C THR A 84 0.35 6.75 -10.48
N ALA A 85 1.08 5.77 -11.03
CA ALA A 85 2.38 5.37 -10.52
C ALA A 85 3.41 6.52 -10.57
N ALA A 86 3.38 7.33 -11.62
CA ALA A 86 4.26 8.50 -11.76
C ALA A 86 4.06 9.54 -10.65
N VAL A 87 2.83 9.73 -10.17
CA VAL A 87 2.55 10.58 -9.00
C VAL A 87 2.98 9.90 -7.70
N LEU A 88 2.67 8.62 -7.53
CA LEU A 88 3.03 7.85 -6.33
C LEU A 88 4.54 7.73 -6.13
N ARG A 89 5.35 7.78 -7.20
CA ARG A 89 6.82 7.83 -7.15
C ARG A 89 7.36 8.93 -6.23
N ASP A 90 6.62 10.03 -6.07
CA ASP A 90 7.07 11.16 -5.27
C ASP A 90 6.87 10.95 -3.75
N LEU A 91 6.29 9.82 -3.33
CA LEU A 91 6.22 9.41 -1.92
C LEU A 91 7.63 9.15 -1.37
N ARG A 92 7.87 9.60 -0.13
CA ARG A 92 9.17 9.53 0.52
C ARG A 92 9.04 9.00 1.94
N ALA A 93 9.81 7.96 2.23
CA ALA A 93 9.98 7.42 3.56
C ALA A 93 11.38 6.80 3.70
N PRO A 94 12.09 6.97 4.84
CA PRO A 94 13.42 6.39 5.05
C PRO A 94 13.50 4.87 4.91
N LEU A 95 12.45 4.14 5.30
CA LEU A 95 12.36 2.68 5.16
C LEU A 95 11.75 2.25 3.81
N GLY A 96 11.42 3.20 2.94
CA GLY A 96 10.91 2.96 1.59
C GLY A 96 9.38 3.06 1.47
N VAL A 97 8.92 2.78 0.25
CA VAL A 97 7.52 2.72 -0.15
C VAL A 97 7.27 1.31 -0.68
N LEU A 98 6.31 0.59 -0.12
CA LEU A 98 5.98 -0.79 -0.53
C LEU A 98 4.51 -0.88 -0.91
N ALA A 99 4.20 -1.70 -1.91
CA ALA A 99 2.85 -1.85 -2.42
C ALA A 99 2.37 -3.31 -2.40
N VAL A 100 1.07 -3.50 -2.27
CA VAL A 100 0.35 -4.70 -2.73
C VAL A 100 -0.68 -4.27 -3.78
N LEU A 101 -1.22 -5.23 -4.55
CA LEU A 101 -2.30 -4.96 -5.49
C LEU A 101 -3.65 -5.35 -4.88
N GLY A 102 -4.67 -4.56 -5.20
CA GLY A 102 -6.05 -4.84 -4.83
C GLY A 102 -6.84 -5.50 -5.96
N ASN A 103 -8.12 -5.78 -5.69
CA ASN A 103 -8.99 -6.44 -6.65
C ASN A 103 -9.26 -5.58 -7.90
N HIS A 104 -9.43 -4.26 -7.77
CA HIS A 104 -9.62 -3.38 -8.92
C HIS A 104 -8.37 -3.34 -9.82
N ASP A 105 -7.18 -3.44 -9.23
CA ASP A 105 -5.93 -3.53 -9.98
C ASP A 105 -5.89 -4.81 -10.81
N TRP A 106 -6.21 -5.95 -10.18
CA TRP A 106 -6.23 -7.24 -10.84
C TRP A 106 -7.31 -7.37 -11.91
N TRP A 107 -8.52 -6.86 -11.66
CA TRP A 107 -9.58 -6.83 -12.67
C TRP A 107 -9.18 -6.02 -13.90
N TYR A 108 -8.31 -5.01 -13.77
CA TYR A 108 -7.89 -4.14 -14.87
C TYR A 108 -6.85 -4.82 -15.74
N ASP A 109 -5.67 -4.97 -15.19
CA ASP A 109 -4.51 -5.66 -15.75
C ASP A 109 -3.45 -5.59 -14.65
N GLY A 110 -3.61 -6.39 -13.59
CA GLY A 110 -2.76 -6.24 -12.40
C GLY A 110 -1.28 -6.45 -12.72
N ALA A 111 -0.94 -7.18 -13.78
CA ALA A 111 0.44 -7.29 -14.24
C ALA A 111 0.97 -5.95 -14.77
N ARG A 112 0.15 -5.18 -15.51
CA ARG A 112 0.50 -3.82 -15.95
C ARG A 112 0.50 -2.82 -14.80
N VAL A 113 -0.45 -2.91 -13.87
CA VAL A 113 -0.48 -2.04 -12.67
C VAL A 113 0.77 -2.27 -11.83
N GLY A 114 1.10 -3.53 -11.56
CA GLY A 114 2.31 -3.92 -10.86
C GLY A 114 3.57 -3.41 -11.54
N ARG A 115 3.70 -3.62 -12.87
CA ARG A 115 4.82 -3.09 -13.65
C ARG A 115 4.94 -1.56 -13.57
N ALA A 116 3.84 -0.83 -13.67
CA ALA A 116 3.86 0.62 -13.57
C ALA A 116 4.39 1.10 -12.22
N LEU A 117 4.01 0.44 -11.11
CA LEU A 117 4.53 0.74 -9.78
C LEU A 117 6.01 0.37 -9.64
N THR A 118 6.43 -0.81 -10.12
CA THR A 118 7.83 -1.23 -10.03
C THR A 118 8.74 -0.34 -10.88
N ASP A 119 8.31 0.06 -12.07
CA ASP A 119 9.03 1.01 -12.94
C ASP A 119 9.11 2.40 -12.32
N ALA A 120 8.15 2.75 -11.46
CA ALA A 120 8.17 3.95 -10.62
C ALA A 120 9.05 3.81 -9.36
N GLY A 121 9.75 2.69 -9.19
CA GLY A 121 10.62 2.44 -8.03
C GLY A 121 9.89 2.02 -6.76
N ILE A 122 8.64 1.55 -6.89
CA ILE A 122 7.82 1.07 -5.77
C ILE A 122 7.73 -0.46 -5.87
N PRO A 123 8.44 -1.23 -5.03
CA PRO A 123 8.31 -2.68 -5.00
C PRO A 123 6.87 -3.10 -4.68
N VAL A 124 6.36 -4.05 -5.47
CA VAL A 124 5.06 -4.70 -5.27
C VAL A 124 5.31 -6.08 -4.68
N LEU A 125 4.74 -6.34 -3.50
CA LEU A 125 4.83 -7.61 -2.79
C LEU A 125 3.61 -8.46 -3.14
N ASP A 126 3.82 -9.67 -3.61
CA ASP A 126 2.75 -10.63 -3.98
C ASP A 126 3.14 -12.03 -3.49
N ASP A 127 2.64 -12.40 -2.31
CA ASP A 127 3.05 -13.59 -1.56
C ASP A 127 4.55 -13.63 -1.25
N GLU A 128 5.12 -12.48 -0.92
CA GLU A 128 6.55 -12.29 -0.68
C GLU A 128 6.80 -11.37 0.53
N ALA A 129 8.00 -11.45 1.10
CA ALA A 129 8.42 -10.57 2.18
C ALA A 129 9.80 -9.96 1.94
N VAL A 130 9.97 -8.75 2.45
CA VAL A 130 11.22 -7.99 2.43
C VAL A 130 11.63 -7.62 3.85
N ALA A 131 12.94 -7.66 4.12
CA ALA A 131 13.50 -7.22 5.39
C ALA A 131 14.00 -5.78 5.27
N LEU A 132 13.45 -4.90 6.10
CA LEU A 132 13.83 -3.50 6.21
C LEU A 132 14.79 -3.32 7.37
N ARG A 133 15.90 -2.60 7.13
CA ARG A 133 16.89 -2.30 8.17
C ARG A 133 16.47 -1.06 8.95
N THR A 134 16.21 -1.24 10.24
CA THR A 134 15.98 -0.13 11.18
C THR A 134 17.18 0.00 12.13
N PRO A 135 17.33 1.12 12.86
CA PRO A 135 18.33 1.23 13.92
C PRO A 135 18.20 0.17 15.02
N GLY A 136 17.00 -0.37 15.23
CA GLY A 136 16.70 -1.37 16.27
C GLY A 136 16.74 -2.83 15.80
N GLY A 137 17.14 -3.07 14.55
CA GLY A 137 17.16 -4.40 13.94
C GLY A 137 16.32 -4.50 12.66
N LEU A 138 16.10 -5.72 12.19
CA LEU A 138 15.30 -5.99 11.01
C LEU A 138 13.80 -5.91 11.33
N LEU A 139 13.05 -5.21 10.49
CA LEU A 139 11.60 -5.25 10.41
C LEU A 139 11.21 -5.98 9.13
N TRP A 140 10.38 -7.01 9.20
CA TRP A 140 9.86 -7.67 8.01
C TRP A 140 8.57 -7.02 7.55
N VAL A 141 8.39 -6.92 6.24
CA VAL A 141 7.12 -6.54 5.62
C VAL A 141 6.76 -7.62 4.61
N ALA A 142 5.60 -8.23 4.78
CA ALA A 142 5.09 -9.28 3.91
C ALA A 142 3.85 -8.77 3.17
N GLY A 143 3.79 -8.95 1.86
CA GLY A 143 2.58 -8.74 1.06
C GLY A 143 1.91 -10.07 0.78
N VAL A 144 0.62 -10.16 1.09
CA VAL A 144 -0.22 -11.31 0.73
C VAL A 144 -1.14 -10.87 -0.40
N GLY A 145 -1.19 -11.67 -1.46
CA GLY A 145 -2.07 -11.40 -2.60
C GLY A 145 -3.55 -11.40 -2.19
N ASP A 146 -4.40 -10.87 -3.08
CA ASP A 146 -5.85 -10.88 -2.88
C ASP A 146 -6.46 -12.23 -3.34
N PRO A 147 -6.98 -13.08 -2.42
CA PRO A 147 -7.59 -14.37 -2.75
C PRO A 147 -8.89 -14.23 -3.54
N TRP A 148 -9.52 -13.04 -3.59
CA TRP A 148 -10.70 -12.82 -4.42
C TRP A 148 -10.39 -12.79 -5.91
N THR A 149 -9.17 -12.44 -6.28
CA THR A 149 -8.77 -12.27 -7.68
C THR A 149 -7.73 -13.29 -8.13
N ARG A 150 -6.85 -13.77 -7.24
CA ARG A 150 -5.81 -14.76 -7.57
C ARG A 150 -5.52 -15.69 -6.38
N PRO A 151 -4.92 -16.88 -6.58
CA PRO A 151 -4.44 -17.67 -5.46
C PRO A 151 -3.44 -16.87 -4.60
N ALA A 152 -3.70 -16.77 -3.31
CA ALA A 152 -2.85 -16.10 -2.34
C ALA A 152 -2.36 -17.08 -1.26
N SER A 153 -1.15 -16.86 -0.74
CA SER A 153 -0.49 -17.77 0.19
C SER A 153 0.28 -17.02 1.25
N ILE A 154 -0.33 -16.91 2.43
CA ILE A 154 0.35 -16.40 3.64
C ILE A 154 1.60 -17.22 3.99
N GLY A 155 1.57 -18.54 3.72
CA GLY A 155 2.72 -19.42 3.95
C GLY A 155 3.91 -19.06 3.06
N ARG A 156 3.67 -18.73 1.79
CA ARG A 156 4.71 -18.22 0.89
C ARG A 156 5.19 -16.83 1.32
N ALA A 157 4.26 -15.92 1.62
CA ALA A 157 4.58 -14.57 2.06
C ALA A 157 5.49 -14.55 3.30
N LEU A 158 5.26 -15.47 4.24
CA LEU A 158 6.02 -15.55 5.48
C LEU A 158 7.19 -16.55 5.43
N ALA A 159 7.44 -17.22 4.30
CA ALA A 159 8.44 -18.29 4.22
C ALA A 159 9.86 -17.81 4.56
N ALA A 160 10.18 -16.54 4.23
CA ALA A 160 11.46 -15.93 4.53
C ALA A 160 11.53 -15.30 5.93
N VAL A 161 10.39 -15.15 6.64
CA VAL A 161 10.31 -14.43 7.91
C VAL A 161 10.71 -15.36 9.07
N PRO A 162 11.78 -15.05 9.82
CA PRO A 162 12.19 -15.87 10.96
C PRO A 162 11.12 -15.90 12.05
N ALA A 163 10.99 -17.05 12.72
CA ALA A 163 10.07 -17.19 13.84
C ALA A 163 10.36 -16.14 14.93
N GLY A 164 9.31 -15.43 15.37
CA GLY A 164 9.42 -14.38 16.38
C GLY A 164 9.98 -13.04 15.88
N ALA A 165 10.31 -12.92 14.59
CA ALA A 165 10.69 -11.63 14.01
C ALA A 165 9.49 -10.66 13.96
N PRO A 166 9.70 -9.35 14.15
CA PRO A 166 8.66 -8.36 13.94
C PRO A 166 8.28 -8.31 12.45
N VAL A 167 6.98 -8.44 12.15
CA VAL A 167 6.46 -8.43 10.77
C VAL A 167 5.21 -7.56 10.68
N ILE A 168 5.14 -6.75 9.62
CA ILE A 168 3.91 -6.08 9.15
C ILE A 168 3.40 -6.86 7.95
N VAL A 169 2.15 -7.28 7.98
CA VAL A 169 1.50 -7.97 6.85
C VAL A 169 0.58 -6.99 6.14
N LEU A 170 0.77 -6.86 4.83
CA LEU A 170 -0.01 -6.03 3.92
C LEU A 170 -0.94 -6.96 3.11
N THR A 171 -2.22 -6.61 3.04
CA THR A 171 -3.21 -7.39 2.31
C THR A 171 -4.35 -6.48 1.88
N HIS A 172 -4.87 -6.67 0.67
CA HIS A 172 -6.06 -5.98 0.18
C HIS A 172 -7.25 -6.93 0.22
N THR A 173 -7.65 -7.31 1.43
CA THR A 173 -8.69 -8.32 1.63
C THR A 173 -9.60 -7.91 2.76
N ILE A 174 -10.86 -8.31 2.65
CA ILE A 174 -11.78 -8.25 3.79
C ILE A 174 -11.33 -9.35 4.75
N VAL A 175 -10.61 -8.96 5.79
CA VAL A 175 -10.28 -9.86 6.88
C VAL A 175 -11.43 -9.79 7.88
N GLU A 176 -12.18 -10.88 8.07
CA GLU A 176 -12.92 -11.05 9.33
C GLU A 176 -11.86 -11.16 10.43
N VAL A 177 -11.60 -10.04 11.12
CA VAL A 177 -10.82 -10.07 12.36
C VAL A 177 -11.71 -10.72 13.41
N ARG A 178 -11.52 -12.02 13.63
CA ARG A 178 -12.10 -12.76 14.76
C ARG A 178 -11.22 -12.66 15.98
#